data_AF-A0A251T819-F1
#
_entry.id   AF-A0A251T819-F1
#
_cell.length_a   1.000
_cell.length_b   1.000
_cell.length_c   1.000
_cell.angle_alpha   90.00
_cell.angle_beta   90.00
_cell.angle_gamma   90.00
#
_symmetry.space_group_name_H-M   'P 1'
#
loop_
_entity.id
_entity.type
_entity.pdbx_description
1 polymer ?
#
loop_
_entity_poly.entity_id
_entity_poly.type
_entity_poly.pdbx_seq_one_letter_code
_entity_poly.pdbx_strand_id
1 'polypeptide(L)'
;MGQKEEELNSIIVALRKNYTALQEKLAKEESDKLAAMVSLNKEKDARLSVERSQAPIKEELERAQRESSSANQKILSLNDMYKRLQEYNTSLQQYNSKLQAELNQTNEILKNVEKEKVAVLENLSNLRGYCTSLQDQLTATKVGESNDEAMKLKDALASEVGCLRLDLQQVRDERDRQLSHVQELSAEVLKYKELTGKSADELGNLTTKSNELEARCASQSDQIKKLQEKLDAAENKLAELKGNIRVFCRVRPLLLDDAADNEPKAVSFPTTTENLGRGIELLQHGQKHSFVFDKVFVPESSQEEVFVEVSQLVQSALDGYKVCIFAYGQTGSGKTHTMMGTSGNDDDKGLIPRSLEQIFESRQTLQNQGWKYEMQVSMLEIYNETIRDLLTINRPGSTEARTKQYVIKHDANGNTHVSDLTVVDVRSSREVSFLLNRAAQSRSVGMTQMNEQSSRSHFVFTMRITGVNESTEQQVHGVLNLIDLAGSERLSKSGSTGDRLKETQAINKSLSSLSDVIFALAKKEEHVPFRNSKLTYLLQPCLGGDSKTLMVVNVSPAPSSINESLCSLRFAARVNACEIGTPRRQTSVKQLDARFIMANDFAVININRYVVDF
;
A
#
# COMPACT_ATOMS: atom_id res chain seq x y z
N MET A 1 91.02 -67.20 10.90
CA MET A 1 90.63 -65.88 11.42
C MET A 1 90.63 -64.83 10.31
N GLY A 2 91.72 -64.71 9.51
CA GLY A 2 91.83 -63.71 8.43
C GLY A 2 90.76 -63.75 7.32
N GLN A 3 90.34 -64.92 6.82
CA GLN A 3 89.32 -65.00 5.76
C GLN A 3 87.95 -64.42 6.17
N LYS A 4 87.52 -64.64 7.41
CA LYS A 4 86.26 -64.08 7.93
C LYS A 4 86.33 -62.57 8.12
N GLU A 5 87.52 -62.03 8.38
CA GLU A 5 87.76 -60.60 8.55
C GLU A 5 87.75 -59.87 7.21
N GLU A 6 88.34 -60.47 6.17
CA GLU A 6 88.26 -59.96 4.79
C GLU A 6 86.82 -59.97 4.25
N GLU A 7 86.08 -61.05 4.50
CA GLU A 7 84.68 -61.18 4.09
C GLU A 7 83.80 -60.14 4.79
N LEU A 8 84.01 -59.91 6.09
CA LEU A 8 83.31 -58.88 6.86
C LEU A 8 83.67 -57.47 6.39
N ASN A 9 84.94 -57.20 6.09
CA ASN A 9 85.38 -55.90 5.56
C ASN A 9 84.79 -55.63 4.16
N SER A 10 84.71 -56.65 3.31
CA SER A 10 84.05 -56.56 2.00
C SER A 10 82.55 -56.23 2.14
N ILE A 11 81.85 -56.89 3.07
CA ILE A 11 80.45 -56.62 3.39
C ILE A 11 80.26 -55.19 3.92
N ILE A 12 81.15 -54.71 4.81
CA ILE A 12 81.10 -53.35 5.35
C ILE A 12 81.30 -52.30 4.23
N VAL A 13 82.22 -52.52 3.31
CA VAL A 13 82.44 -51.63 2.16
C VAL A 13 81.22 -51.62 1.23
N ALA A 14 80.63 -52.78 0.95
CA ALA A 14 79.40 -52.88 0.16
C ALA A 14 78.20 -52.18 0.84
N LEU A 15 78.05 -52.34 2.16
CA LEU A 15 77.02 -51.67 2.95
C LEU A 15 77.20 -50.16 2.97
N ARG A 16 78.44 -49.67 3.12
CA ARG A 16 78.73 -48.22 3.05
C ARG A 16 78.38 -47.65 1.69
N LYS A 17 78.75 -48.33 0.60
CA LYS A 17 78.41 -47.91 -0.77
C LYS A 17 76.90 -47.87 -1.00
N ASN A 18 76.19 -48.89 -0.52
CA ASN A 18 74.72 -48.93 -0.59
C ASN A 18 74.08 -47.82 0.25
N TYR A 19 74.61 -47.55 1.44
CA TYR A 19 74.13 -46.48 2.32
C TYR A 19 74.27 -45.11 1.67
N THR A 20 75.42 -44.80 1.06
CA THR A 20 75.64 -43.54 0.35
C THR A 20 74.71 -43.41 -0.87
N ALA A 21 74.54 -44.48 -1.66
CA ALA A 21 73.63 -44.47 -2.80
C ALA A 21 72.15 -44.29 -2.37
N LEU A 22 71.76 -44.83 -1.21
CA LEU A 22 70.43 -44.63 -0.62
C LEU A 22 70.25 -43.20 -0.11
N GLN A 23 71.27 -42.59 0.49
CA GLN A 23 71.23 -41.18 0.91
C GLN A 23 71.07 -40.24 -0.29
N GLU A 24 71.79 -40.48 -1.39
CA GLU A 24 71.66 -39.69 -2.61
C GLU A 24 70.27 -39.82 -3.25
N LYS A 25 69.71 -41.04 -3.28
CA LYS A 25 68.34 -41.27 -3.75
C LYS A 25 67.29 -40.58 -2.87
N LEU A 26 67.45 -40.65 -1.54
CA LEU A 26 66.56 -40.00 -0.60
C LEU A 26 66.59 -38.48 -0.76
N ALA A 27 67.79 -37.88 -0.85
CA ALA A 27 67.93 -36.44 -1.07
C ALA A 27 67.30 -35.99 -2.39
N LYS A 28 67.41 -36.81 -3.44
CA LYS A 28 66.74 -36.55 -4.72
C LYS A 28 65.21 -36.62 -4.60
N GLU A 29 64.67 -37.64 -3.93
CA GLU A 29 63.23 -37.77 -3.70
C GLU A 29 62.67 -36.62 -2.84
N GLU A 30 63.41 -36.18 -1.82
CA GLU A 30 63.04 -35.02 -1.00
C GLU A 30 63.01 -33.72 -1.82
N SER A 31 64.00 -33.53 -2.70
CA SER A 31 64.05 -32.40 -3.63
C SER A 31 62.88 -32.43 -4.63
N ASP A 32 62.61 -33.58 -5.24
CA ASP A 32 61.52 -33.75 -6.21
C ASP A 32 60.15 -33.55 -5.54
N LYS A 33 59.98 -34.04 -4.30
CA LYS A 33 58.79 -33.80 -3.48
C LYS A 33 58.58 -32.31 -3.21
N LEU A 34 59.64 -31.59 -2.84
CA LEU A 34 59.56 -30.15 -2.57
C LEU A 34 59.18 -29.37 -3.84
N ALA A 35 59.77 -29.72 -4.99
CA ALA A 35 59.42 -29.12 -6.28
C ALA A 35 57.94 -29.37 -6.65
N ALA A 36 57.45 -30.59 -6.43
CA ALA A 36 56.04 -30.94 -6.65
C ALA A 36 55.09 -30.15 -5.74
N MET A 37 55.44 -29.97 -4.46
CA MET A 37 54.64 -29.17 -3.52
C MET A 37 54.57 -27.69 -3.91
N VAL A 38 55.68 -27.11 -4.37
CA VAL A 38 55.70 -25.73 -4.86
C VAL A 38 54.85 -25.57 -6.12
N SER A 39 54.90 -26.54 -7.04
CA SER A 39 54.07 -26.56 -8.25
C SER A 39 52.58 -26.65 -7.91
N LEU A 40 52.21 -27.53 -6.98
CA LEU A 40 50.83 -27.69 -6.51
C LEU A 40 50.28 -26.42 -5.87
N ASN A 41 51.08 -25.74 -5.03
CA ASN A 41 50.67 -24.49 -4.40
C ASN A 41 50.48 -23.37 -5.44
N LYS A 42 51.38 -23.25 -6.43
CA LYS A 42 51.21 -22.30 -7.54
C LYS A 42 49.92 -22.55 -8.32
N GLU A 43 49.58 -23.80 -8.60
CA GLU A 43 48.32 -24.12 -9.28
C GLU A 43 47.09 -23.86 -8.41
N LYS A 44 47.17 -24.12 -7.10
CA LYS A 44 46.10 -23.80 -6.15
C LYS A 44 45.83 -22.29 -6.10
N ASP A 45 46.89 -21.47 -6.04
CA ASP A 45 46.77 -20.02 -6.05
C ASP A 45 46.22 -19.50 -7.38
N ALA A 46 46.64 -20.08 -8.51
CA ALA A 46 46.09 -19.77 -9.82
C ALA A 46 44.59 -20.10 -9.89
N ARG A 47 44.16 -21.26 -9.39
CA ARG A 47 42.73 -21.63 -9.34
C ARG A 47 41.91 -20.67 -8.48
N LEU A 48 42.40 -20.32 -7.28
CA LEU A 48 41.75 -19.35 -6.40
C LEU A 48 41.64 -17.97 -7.06
N SER A 49 42.63 -17.56 -7.85
CA SER A 49 42.59 -16.29 -8.59
C SER A 49 41.52 -16.29 -9.70
N VAL A 50 41.32 -17.42 -10.39
CA VAL A 50 40.28 -17.60 -11.41
C VAL A 50 38.89 -17.67 -10.77
N GLU A 51 38.76 -18.35 -9.64
CA GLU A 51 37.49 -18.44 -8.91
C GLU A 51 37.04 -17.08 -8.36
N ARG A 52 38.00 -16.28 -7.85
CA ARG A 52 37.75 -14.89 -7.43
C ARG A 52 37.33 -13.97 -8.58
N SER A 53 37.81 -14.19 -9.80
CA SER A 53 37.41 -13.39 -10.96
C SER A 53 36.10 -13.88 -11.59
N GLN A 54 35.74 -15.15 -11.44
CA GLN A 54 34.46 -15.70 -11.91
C GLN A 54 33.26 -15.32 -11.03
N ALA A 55 33.44 -15.23 -9.71
CA ALA A 55 32.37 -14.87 -8.77
C ALA A 55 31.61 -13.56 -9.15
N PRO A 56 32.28 -12.41 -9.40
CA PRO A 56 31.57 -11.19 -9.75
C PRO A 56 30.86 -11.26 -11.11
N ILE A 57 31.44 -11.98 -12.08
CA ILE A 57 30.85 -12.17 -13.42
C ILE A 57 29.57 -13.00 -13.31
N LYS A 58 29.55 -14.02 -12.44
CA LYS A 58 28.37 -14.84 -12.19
C LYS A 58 27.26 -14.03 -11.52
N GLU A 59 27.59 -13.19 -10.54
CA GLU A 59 26.62 -12.28 -9.92
C GLU A 59 26.05 -11.25 -10.90
N GLU A 60 26.89 -10.69 -11.79
CA GLU A 60 26.43 -9.79 -12.85
C GLU A 60 25.51 -10.50 -13.86
N LEU A 61 25.82 -11.75 -14.21
CA LEU A 61 24.96 -12.56 -15.09
C LEU A 61 23.59 -12.82 -14.45
N GLU A 62 23.56 -13.20 -13.17
CA GLU A 62 22.31 -13.43 -12.42
C GLU A 62 21.51 -12.12 -12.24
N ARG A 63 22.18 -10.98 -12.07
CA ARG A 63 21.56 -9.65 -12.03
C ARG A 63 20.93 -9.32 -13.38
N ALA A 64 21.67 -9.46 -14.47
CA ALA A 64 21.19 -9.20 -15.82
C ALA A 64 20.02 -10.12 -16.23
N GLN A 65 20.05 -11.39 -15.81
CA GLN A 65 18.93 -12.33 -16.01
C GLN A 65 17.66 -11.88 -15.27
N ARG A 66 17.78 -11.47 -14.01
CA ARG A 66 16.64 -10.94 -13.23
C ARG A 66 16.05 -9.68 -13.85
N GLU A 67 16.91 -8.75 -14.29
CA GLU A 67 16.48 -7.52 -14.98
C GLU A 67 15.77 -7.84 -16.30
N SER A 68 16.29 -8.79 -17.09
CA SER A 68 15.65 -9.25 -18.33
C SER A 68 14.28 -9.89 -18.07
N SER A 69 14.16 -10.77 -17.07
CA SER A 69 12.87 -11.36 -16.68
C SER A 69 11.86 -10.30 -16.23
N SER A 70 12.29 -9.32 -15.44
CA SER A 70 11.44 -8.19 -15.02
C SER A 70 10.98 -7.34 -16.21
N ALA A 71 11.90 -7.03 -17.14
CA ALA A 71 11.56 -6.30 -18.36
C ALA A 71 10.56 -7.07 -19.24
N ASN A 72 10.73 -8.39 -19.38
CA ASN A 72 9.79 -9.23 -20.13
C ASN A 72 8.39 -9.27 -19.49
N GLN A 73 8.30 -9.34 -18.15
CA GLN A 73 7.01 -9.23 -17.46
C GLN A 73 6.33 -7.87 -17.70
N LYS A 74 7.11 -6.78 -17.67
CA LYS A 74 6.59 -5.44 -18.00
C LYS A 74 6.08 -5.37 -19.43
N ILE A 75 6.81 -5.92 -20.40
CA ILE A 75 6.38 -5.99 -21.81
C ILE A 75 5.06 -6.77 -21.95
N LEU A 76 4.92 -7.92 -21.27
CA LEU A 76 3.69 -8.69 -21.28
C LEU A 76 2.51 -7.90 -20.72
N SER A 77 2.70 -7.18 -19.60
CA SER A 77 1.66 -6.34 -18.99
C SER A 77 1.26 -5.17 -19.90
N LEU A 78 2.24 -4.54 -20.57
CA LEU A 78 1.99 -3.45 -21.52
C LEU A 78 1.27 -3.94 -22.77
N ASN A 79 1.60 -5.13 -23.27
CA ASN A 79 0.89 -5.74 -24.39
C ASN A 79 -0.56 -6.08 -24.05
N ASP A 80 -0.84 -6.60 -22.85
CA ASP A 80 -2.22 -6.86 -22.41
C ASP A 80 -3.01 -5.55 -22.27
N MET A 81 -2.39 -4.51 -21.71
CA MET A 81 -2.98 -3.17 -21.64
C MET A 81 -3.26 -2.59 -23.04
N TYR A 82 -2.31 -2.71 -23.96
CA TYR A 82 -2.47 -2.24 -25.34
C TYR A 82 -3.61 -2.97 -26.06
N LYS A 83 -3.72 -4.29 -25.86
CA LYS A 83 -4.82 -5.10 -26.40
C LYS A 83 -6.18 -4.65 -25.88
N ARG A 84 -6.32 -4.43 -24.57
CA ARG A 84 -7.56 -3.90 -23.98
C ARG A 84 -7.90 -2.51 -24.51
N LEU A 85 -6.90 -1.64 -24.67
CA LEU A 85 -7.10 -0.30 -25.23
C LEU A 85 -7.55 -0.36 -26.70
N GLN A 86 -7.02 -1.31 -27.47
CA GLN A 86 -7.41 -1.54 -28.86
C GLN A 86 -8.85 -2.09 -28.98
N GLU A 87 -9.25 -3.00 -28.10
CA GLU A 87 -10.63 -3.50 -28.00
C GLU A 87 -11.60 -2.38 -27.64
N TYR A 88 -11.22 -1.51 -26.70
CA TYR A 88 -12.00 -0.33 -26.31
C TYR A 88 -12.14 0.68 -27.45
N ASN A 89 -11.05 1.01 -28.15
CA ASN A 89 -11.09 1.89 -29.31
C ASN A 89 -11.96 1.32 -30.44
N THR A 90 -11.91 0.01 -30.68
CA THR A 90 -12.76 -0.65 -31.68
C THR A 90 -14.23 -0.53 -31.31
N SER A 91 -14.57 -0.70 -30.03
CA SER A 91 -15.94 -0.54 -29.53
C SER A 91 -16.43 0.91 -29.68
N LEU A 92 -15.57 1.90 -29.39
CA LEU A 92 -15.88 3.32 -29.61
C LEU A 92 -16.08 3.65 -31.09
N GLN A 93 -15.26 3.09 -31.99
CA GLN A 93 -15.43 3.27 -33.43
C GLN A 93 -16.76 2.70 -33.93
N GLN A 94 -17.15 1.51 -33.46
CA GLN A 94 -18.45 0.92 -33.79
C GLN A 94 -19.61 1.78 -33.28
N TYR A 95 -19.50 2.30 -32.06
CA TYR A 95 -20.51 3.19 -31.48
C TYR A 95 -20.65 4.50 -32.27
N ASN A 96 -19.53 5.14 -32.62
CA ASN A 96 -19.52 6.35 -33.45
C ASN A 96 -20.11 6.09 -34.84
N SER A 97 -19.80 4.95 -35.45
CA SER A 97 -20.34 4.58 -36.77
C SER A 97 -21.85 4.39 -36.73
N LYS A 98 -22.38 3.82 -35.63
CA LYS A 98 -23.82 3.68 -35.40
C LYS A 98 -24.50 5.04 -35.24
N LEU A 99 -23.93 5.93 -34.42
CA LEU A 99 -24.42 7.30 -34.26
C LEU A 99 -24.45 8.07 -35.59
N GLN A 100 -23.42 7.91 -36.42
CA GLN A 100 -23.37 8.53 -37.75
C GLN A 100 -24.44 7.98 -38.70
N ALA A 101 -24.73 6.68 -38.64
CA ALA A 101 -25.81 6.08 -39.41
C ALA A 101 -27.19 6.61 -38.96
N GLU A 102 -27.43 6.68 -37.66
CA GLU A 102 -28.67 7.25 -37.09
C GLU A 102 -28.84 8.73 -37.45
N LEU A 103 -27.75 9.52 -37.41
CA LEU A 103 -27.74 10.92 -37.82
C LEU A 103 -28.08 11.08 -39.32
N ASN A 104 -27.52 10.23 -40.18
CA ASN A 104 -27.82 10.28 -41.61
C ASN A 104 -29.27 9.90 -41.90
N GLN A 105 -29.79 8.89 -41.21
CA GLN A 105 -31.19 8.47 -41.34
C GLN A 105 -32.15 9.59 -40.90
N THR A 106 -31.86 10.25 -39.79
CA THR A 106 -32.68 11.38 -39.30
C THR A 106 -32.62 12.58 -40.25
N ASN A 107 -31.45 12.88 -40.84
CA ASN A 107 -31.32 13.94 -41.84
C ASN A 107 -32.10 13.64 -43.13
N GLU A 108 -32.12 12.38 -43.60
CA GLU A 108 -32.95 11.97 -44.74
C GLU A 108 -34.45 12.17 -44.46
N ILE A 109 -34.91 11.76 -43.28
CA ILE A 109 -36.29 11.94 -42.85
C ILE A 109 -36.64 13.44 -42.84
N LEU A 110 -35.78 14.28 -42.27
CA LEU A 110 -36.01 15.73 -42.18
C LEU A 110 -36.10 16.37 -43.56
N LYS A 111 -35.23 15.96 -44.50
CA LYS A 111 -35.25 16.43 -45.88
C LYS A 111 -36.55 16.05 -46.62
N ASN A 112 -37.09 14.86 -46.37
CA ASN A 112 -38.36 14.43 -46.97
C ASN A 112 -39.53 15.26 -46.42
N VAL A 113 -39.56 15.49 -45.11
CA VAL A 113 -40.57 16.35 -44.47
C VAL A 113 -40.50 17.79 -45.00
N GLU A 114 -39.30 18.33 -45.24
CA GLU A 114 -39.15 19.66 -45.83
C GLU A 114 -39.67 19.76 -47.26
N LYS A 115 -39.46 18.72 -48.08
CA LYS A 115 -40.02 18.66 -49.44
C LYS A 115 -41.55 18.63 -49.42
N GLU A 116 -42.14 17.82 -48.54
CA GLU A 116 -43.60 17.76 -48.38
C GLU A 116 -44.17 19.11 -47.93
N LYS A 117 -43.50 19.79 -47.00
CA LYS A 117 -43.89 21.13 -46.55
C LYS A 117 -43.93 22.13 -47.71
N VAL A 118 -42.92 22.13 -48.59
CA VAL A 118 -42.86 23.02 -49.75
C VAL A 118 -44.01 22.72 -50.73
N ALA A 119 -44.25 21.44 -51.03
CA ALA A 119 -45.35 21.03 -51.92
C ALA A 119 -46.73 21.48 -51.40
N VAL A 120 -46.96 21.38 -50.08
CA VAL A 120 -48.21 21.85 -49.46
C VAL A 120 -48.37 23.37 -49.58
N LEU A 121 -47.29 24.13 -49.39
CA LEU A 121 -47.31 25.60 -49.52
C LEU A 121 -47.60 26.04 -50.96
N GLU A 122 -47.05 25.34 -51.94
CA GLU A 122 -47.27 25.62 -53.37
C GLU A 122 -48.72 25.33 -53.77
N ASN A 123 -49.29 24.21 -53.31
CA ASN A 123 -50.70 23.88 -53.51
C ASN A 123 -51.64 24.92 -52.89
N LEU A 124 -51.34 25.42 -51.68
CA LEU A 124 -52.09 26.49 -51.04
C LEU A 124 -52.06 27.81 -51.82
N SER A 125 -50.91 28.13 -52.42
CA SER A 125 -50.75 29.31 -53.28
C SER A 125 -51.60 29.19 -54.55
N ASN A 126 -51.55 28.04 -55.20
CA ASN A 126 -52.33 27.77 -56.41
C ASN A 126 -53.84 27.85 -56.12
N LEU A 127 -54.30 27.26 -55.02
CA LEU A 127 -55.70 27.30 -54.62
C LEU A 127 -56.16 28.74 -54.35
N ARG A 128 -55.33 29.57 -53.71
CA ARG A 128 -55.60 31.00 -53.51
C ARG A 128 -55.68 31.77 -54.84
N GLY A 129 -54.83 31.43 -55.81
CA GLY A 129 -54.88 31.99 -57.17
C GLY A 129 -56.19 31.66 -57.89
N TYR A 130 -56.64 30.41 -57.80
CA TYR A 130 -57.94 29.99 -58.35
C TYR A 130 -59.11 30.72 -57.71
N CYS A 131 -59.13 30.87 -56.39
CA CYS A 131 -60.18 31.63 -55.70
C CYS A 131 -60.21 33.10 -56.14
N THR A 132 -59.06 33.71 -56.42
CA THR A 132 -58.96 35.11 -56.88
C THR A 132 -59.46 35.25 -58.32
N SER A 133 -59.08 34.33 -59.21
CA SER A 133 -59.55 34.30 -60.60
C SER A 133 -61.07 34.11 -60.73
N LEU A 134 -61.63 33.22 -59.90
CA LEU A 134 -63.09 33.02 -59.82
C LEU A 134 -63.81 34.27 -59.29
N GLN A 135 -63.19 35.02 -58.37
CA GLN A 135 -63.71 36.30 -57.87
C GLN A 135 -63.76 37.36 -58.99
N ASP A 136 -62.73 37.42 -59.84
CA ASP A 136 -62.63 38.38 -60.94
C ASP A 136 -63.59 38.04 -62.10
N GLN A 137 -63.76 36.75 -62.41
CA GLN A 137 -64.72 36.28 -63.42
C GLN A 137 -66.18 36.55 -63.02
N LEU A 138 -66.50 36.49 -61.71
CA LEU A 138 -67.81 36.83 -61.18
C LEU A 138 -68.13 38.34 -61.31
N THR A 139 -67.08 39.19 -61.34
CA THR A 139 -67.25 40.64 -61.58
C THR A 139 -67.34 41.02 -63.06
N ALA A 140 -66.77 40.21 -63.97
CA ALA A 140 -66.74 40.49 -65.41
C ALA A 140 -68.01 40.06 -66.16
N THR A 141 -68.81 39.13 -65.62
CA THR A 141 -70.03 38.60 -66.27
C THR A 141 -71.28 39.48 -66.10
N LYS A 142 -71.13 40.74 -65.63
CA LYS A 142 -72.25 41.68 -65.42
C LYS A 142 -72.60 42.60 -66.60
N VAL A 143 -72.01 42.42 -67.79
CA VAL A 143 -72.35 43.26 -68.96
C VAL A 143 -72.43 42.44 -70.25
N GLY A 144 -73.66 42.34 -70.79
CA GLY A 144 -73.92 42.38 -72.24
C GLY A 144 -74.16 41.04 -72.95
N GLU A 145 -75.45 40.71 -73.14
CA GLU A 145 -75.96 39.62 -73.98
C GLU A 145 -75.95 39.97 -75.49
N SER A 146 -75.83 38.97 -76.38
CA SER A 146 -76.97 38.48 -77.21
C SER A 146 -76.62 38.02 -78.65
N ASN A 147 -76.92 36.73 -78.89
CA ASN A 147 -77.60 36.12 -80.07
C ASN A 147 -76.88 35.64 -81.34
N ASP A 148 -75.57 35.85 -81.54
CA ASP A 148 -74.78 35.08 -82.56
C ASP A 148 -74.12 33.81 -81.95
N GLU A 149 -74.46 33.58 -80.68
CA GLU A 149 -73.82 32.68 -79.74
C GLU A 149 -74.42 31.28 -79.76
N ALA A 150 -75.70 31.10 -80.08
CA ALA A 150 -76.41 29.83 -79.86
C ALA A 150 -75.90 28.63 -80.70
N MET A 151 -75.37 28.86 -81.91
CA MET A 151 -74.86 27.78 -82.77
C MET A 151 -73.40 27.42 -82.42
N LYS A 152 -72.58 28.41 -82.09
CA LYS A 152 -71.24 28.20 -81.52
C LYS A 152 -71.32 27.62 -80.11
N LEU A 153 -72.33 27.97 -79.32
CA LEU A 153 -72.58 27.41 -77.98
C LEU A 153 -72.89 25.93 -78.03
N LYS A 154 -73.55 25.41 -79.07
CA LYS A 154 -73.87 23.98 -79.14
C LYS A 154 -72.63 23.12 -79.38
N ASP A 155 -71.78 23.53 -80.31
CA ASP A 155 -70.51 22.83 -80.59
C ASP A 155 -69.47 23.08 -79.49
N ALA A 156 -69.48 24.28 -78.89
CA ALA A 156 -68.70 24.58 -77.69
C ALA A 156 -69.16 23.76 -76.48
N LEU A 157 -70.47 23.63 -76.21
CA LEU A 157 -70.98 22.77 -75.14
C LEU A 157 -70.68 21.30 -75.40
N ALA A 158 -70.73 20.83 -76.65
CA ALA A 158 -70.38 19.44 -76.97
C ALA A 158 -68.89 19.16 -76.72
N SER A 159 -68.02 20.10 -77.10
CA SER A 159 -66.59 20.05 -76.80
C SER A 159 -66.33 20.18 -75.29
N GLU A 160 -67.03 21.07 -74.60
CA GLU A 160 -66.93 21.31 -73.16
C GLU A 160 -67.42 20.10 -72.36
N VAL A 161 -68.53 19.46 -72.76
CA VAL A 161 -68.99 18.19 -72.16
C VAL A 161 -67.98 17.07 -72.42
N GLY A 162 -67.28 17.07 -73.55
CA GLY A 162 -66.16 16.18 -73.84
C GLY A 162 -64.97 16.41 -72.91
N CYS A 163 -64.55 17.67 -72.74
CA CYS A 163 -63.49 18.06 -71.82
C CYS A 163 -63.86 17.75 -70.37
N LEU A 164 -65.07 18.10 -69.93
CA LEU A 164 -65.57 17.83 -68.59
C LEU A 164 -65.65 16.33 -68.29
N ARG A 165 -65.96 15.48 -69.27
CA ARG A 165 -65.90 14.02 -69.09
C ARG A 165 -64.48 13.51 -68.91
N LEU A 166 -63.51 14.08 -69.64
CA LEU A 166 -62.10 13.75 -69.47
C LEU A 166 -61.57 14.24 -68.13
N ASP A 167 -61.92 15.45 -67.71
CA ASP A 167 -61.55 16.03 -66.41
C ASP A 167 -62.16 15.21 -65.27
N LEU A 168 -63.43 14.82 -65.40
CA LEU A 168 -64.11 14.00 -64.39
C LEU A 168 -63.54 12.57 -64.32
N GLN A 169 -63.01 12.05 -65.43
CA GLN A 169 -62.26 10.79 -65.43
C GLN A 169 -60.90 10.96 -64.75
N GLN A 170 -60.14 12.03 -65.06
CA GLN A 170 -58.86 12.33 -64.40
C GLN A 170 -59.01 12.54 -62.90
N VAL A 171 -60.06 13.23 -62.45
CA VAL A 171 -60.35 13.42 -61.03
C VAL A 171 -60.70 12.10 -60.33
N ARG A 172 -61.40 11.19 -61.02
CA ARG A 172 -61.67 9.85 -60.49
C ARG A 172 -60.41 9.00 -60.39
N ASP A 173 -59.57 9.03 -61.41
CA ASP A 173 -58.30 8.31 -61.43
C ASP A 173 -57.34 8.84 -60.34
N GLU A 174 -57.28 10.17 -60.15
CA GLU A 174 -56.49 10.78 -59.08
C GLU A 174 -57.06 10.47 -57.68
N ARG A 175 -58.38 10.50 -57.50
CA ARG A 175 -59.03 10.06 -56.26
C ARG A 175 -58.65 8.62 -55.93
N ASP A 176 -58.72 7.71 -56.91
CA ASP A 176 -58.44 6.30 -56.68
C ASP A 176 -56.95 6.07 -56.36
N ARG A 177 -56.05 6.83 -56.99
CA ARG A 177 -54.63 6.86 -56.66
C ARG A 177 -54.38 7.36 -55.23
N GLN A 178 -55.05 8.45 -54.82
CA GLN A 178 -54.96 8.98 -53.46
C GLN A 178 -55.53 8.03 -52.43
N LEU A 179 -56.64 7.34 -52.74
CA LEU A 179 -57.25 6.35 -51.86
C LEU A 179 -56.28 5.19 -51.60
N SER A 180 -55.59 4.73 -52.64
CA SER A 180 -54.56 3.68 -52.53
C SER A 180 -53.38 4.14 -51.68
N HIS A 181 -52.94 5.40 -51.83
CA HIS A 181 -51.85 5.96 -51.03
C HIS A 181 -52.22 6.10 -49.54
N VAL A 182 -53.45 6.53 -49.24
CA VAL A 182 -53.97 6.60 -47.87
C VAL A 182 -54.03 5.21 -47.23
N GLN A 183 -54.37 4.17 -47.99
CA GLN A 183 -54.38 2.79 -47.49
C GLN A 183 -52.97 2.29 -47.15
N GLU A 184 -51.97 2.57 -48.00
CA GLU A 184 -50.56 2.24 -47.72
C GLU A 184 -50.03 2.96 -46.47
N LEU A 185 -50.25 4.27 -46.37
CA LEU A 185 -49.86 5.07 -45.19
C LEU A 185 -50.53 4.58 -43.91
N SER A 186 -51.82 4.22 -43.98
CA SER A 186 -52.55 3.68 -42.83
C SER A 186 -51.98 2.34 -42.35
N ALA A 187 -51.58 1.46 -43.28
CA ALA A 187 -50.90 0.21 -42.95
C ALA A 187 -49.51 0.44 -42.31
N GLU A 188 -48.78 1.45 -42.77
CA GLU A 188 -47.47 1.80 -42.22
C GLU A 188 -47.58 2.37 -40.80
N VAL A 189 -48.57 3.25 -40.55
CA VAL A 189 -48.88 3.78 -39.22
C VAL A 189 -49.21 2.67 -38.23
N LEU A 190 -49.99 1.66 -38.64
CA LEU A 190 -50.28 0.49 -37.82
C LEU A 190 -49.00 -0.28 -37.42
N LYS A 191 -48.08 -0.46 -38.37
CA LYS A 191 -46.79 -1.13 -38.13
C LYS A 191 -45.91 -0.36 -37.15
N TYR A 192 -45.84 0.97 -37.27
CA TYR A 192 -45.10 1.82 -36.32
C TYR A 192 -45.72 1.79 -34.92
N LYS A 193 -47.06 1.75 -34.83
CA LYS A 193 -47.77 1.66 -33.55
C LYS A 193 -47.48 0.33 -32.83
N GLU A 194 -47.34 -0.76 -33.56
CA GLU A 194 -46.98 -2.07 -33.00
C GLU A 194 -45.52 -2.11 -32.53
N LEU A 195 -44.59 -1.56 -33.32
CA LEU A 195 -43.17 -1.45 -32.96
C LEU A 195 -42.95 -0.62 -31.70
N THR A 196 -43.61 0.54 -31.61
CA THR A 196 -43.53 1.43 -30.44
C THR A 196 -44.13 0.78 -29.19
N GLY A 197 -45.21 0.01 -29.31
CA GLY A 197 -45.75 -0.80 -28.22
C GLY A 197 -44.73 -1.83 -27.69
N LYS A 198 -44.09 -2.60 -28.58
CA LYS A 198 -43.06 -3.58 -28.20
C LYS A 198 -41.86 -2.94 -27.49
N SER A 199 -41.39 -1.78 -27.97
CA SER A 199 -40.29 -1.05 -27.31
C SER A 199 -40.69 -0.48 -25.96
N ALA A 200 -41.93 -0.04 -25.78
CA ALA A 200 -42.44 0.43 -24.48
C ALA A 200 -42.49 -0.71 -23.45
N ASP A 201 -42.92 -1.90 -23.85
CA ASP A 201 -42.95 -3.10 -22.99
C ASP A 201 -41.53 -3.54 -22.58
N GLU A 202 -40.57 -3.54 -23.52
CA GLU A 202 -39.15 -3.82 -23.21
C GLU A 202 -38.57 -2.81 -22.21
N LEU A 203 -38.87 -1.52 -22.39
CA LEU A 203 -38.40 -0.47 -21.47
C LEU A 203 -38.98 -0.66 -20.06
N GLY A 204 -40.26 -1.04 -19.95
CA GLY A 204 -40.89 -1.38 -18.67
C GLY A 204 -40.22 -2.57 -17.97
N ASN A 205 -39.90 -3.61 -18.73
CA ASN A 205 -39.19 -4.79 -18.22
C ASN A 205 -37.76 -4.45 -17.75
N LEU A 206 -37.01 -3.67 -18.52
CA LEU A 206 -35.67 -3.21 -18.14
C LEU A 206 -35.69 -2.33 -16.88
N THR A 207 -36.67 -1.42 -16.78
CA THR A 207 -36.83 -0.55 -15.61
C THR A 207 -37.10 -1.37 -14.34
N THR A 208 -37.99 -2.36 -14.44
CA THR A 208 -38.29 -3.27 -13.32
C THR A 208 -37.04 -4.02 -12.87
N LYS A 209 -36.26 -4.54 -13.83
CA LYS A 209 -35.01 -5.25 -13.56
C LYS A 209 -33.93 -4.35 -12.94
N SER A 210 -33.85 -3.08 -13.35
CA SER A 210 -32.95 -2.09 -12.75
C SER A 210 -33.28 -1.85 -11.29
N ASN A 211 -34.57 -1.60 -10.99
CA ASN A 211 -35.02 -1.37 -9.61
C ASN A 211 -34.78 -2.58 -8.71
N GLU A 212 -34.99 -3.80 -9.22
CA GLU A 212 -34.69 -5.03 -8.48
C GLU A 212 -33.19 -5.20 -8.19
N LEU A 213 -32.32 -4.82 -9.15
CA LEU A 213 -30.87 -4.86 -8.97
C LEU A 213 -30.41 -3.82 -7.93
N GLU A 214 -30.94 -2.60 -7.99
CA GLU A 214 -30.66 -1.54 -7.01
C GLU A 214 -31.05 -1.96 -5.59
N ALA A 215 -32.25 -2.53 -5.42
CA ALA A 215 -32.69 -3.05 -4.13
C ALA A 215 -31.77 -4.17 -3.60
N ARG A 216 -31.30 -5.07 -4.49
CA ARG A 216 -30.36 -6.14 -4.13
C ARG A 216 -29.00 -5.57 -3.71
N CYS A 217 -28.47 -4.61 -4.45
CA CYS A 217 -27.20 -3.94 -4.13
C CYS A 217 -27.26 -3.23 -2.77
N ALA A 218 -28.35 -2.52 -2.49
CA ALA A 218 -28.56 -1.87 -1.19
C ALA A 218 -28.59 -2.91 -0.05
N SER A 219 -29.36 -3.99 -0.20
CA SER A 219 -29.42 -5.06 0.79
C SER A 219 -28.08 -5.75 1.03
N GLN A 220 -27.29 -5.98 -0.04
CA GLN A 220 -25.96 -6.58 0.09
C GLN A 220 -24.98 -5.64 0.79
N SER A 221 -25.03 -4.34 0.51
CA SER A 221 -24.22 -3.32 1.17
C SER A 221 -24.47 -3.29 2.69
N ASP A 222 -25.73 -3.33 3.11
CA ASP A 222 -26.10 -3.41 4.53
C ASP A 222 -25.59 -4.69 5.21
N GLN A 223 -25.63 -5.82 4.48
CA GLN A 223 -25.16 -7.09 5.00
C GLN A 223 -23.64 -7.12 5.16
N ILE A 224 -22.89 -6.54 4.21
CA ILE A 224 -21.45 -6.34 4.30
C ILE A 224 -21.12 -5.49 5.53
N LYS A 225 -21.81 -4.36 5.73
CA LYS A 225 -21.60 -3.50 6.90
C LYS A 225 -21.79 -4.25 8.22
N LYS A 226 -22.86 -5.04 8.35
CA LYS A 226 -23.11 -5.86 9.55
C LYS A 226 -22.05 -6.95 9.76
N LEU A 227 -21.52 -7.54 8.68
CA LEU A 227 -20.43 -8.51 8.77
C LEU A 227 -19.12 -7.84 9.20
N GLN A 228 -18.84 -6.65 8.70
CA GLN A 228 -17.69 -5.83 9.10
C GLN A 228 -17.73 -5.55 10.62
N GLU A 229 -18.86 -5.09 11.14
CA GLU A 229 -19.06 -4.82 12.57
C GLU A 229 -18.86 -6.08 13.44
N LYS A 230 -19.31 -7.24 12.96
CA LYS A 230 -19.09 -8.53 13.64
C LYS A 230 -17.63 -8.96 13.59
N LEU A 231 -16.94 -8.74 12.47
CA LEU A 231 -15.53 -9.04 12.32
C LEU A 231 -14.70 -8.20 13.29
N ASP A 232 -14.93 -6.88 13.33
CA ASP A 232 -14.25 -5.96 14.26
C ASP A 232 -14.47 -6.37 15.72
N ALA A 233 -15.69 -6.76 16.08
CA ALA A 233 -16.01 -7.25 17.42
C ALA A 233 -15.28 -8.56 17.75
N ALA A 234 -15.20 -9.49 16.80
CA ALA A 234 -14.49 -10.76 16.96
C ALA A 234 -12.97 -10.55 17.04
N GLU A 235 -12.40 -9.67 16.24
CA GLU A 235 -10.98 -9.32 16.25
C GLU A 235 -10.58 -8.64 17.57
N ASN A 236 -11.40 -7.72 18.08
CA ASN A 236 -11.18 -7.11 19.39
C ASN A 236 -11.24 -8.15 20.51
N LYS A 237 -12.21 -9.07 20.47
CA LYS A 237 -12.31 -10.14 21.45
C LYS A 237 -11.13 -11.12 21.38
N LEU A 238 -10.64 -11.41 20.16
CA LEU A 238 -9.45 -12.21 19.97
C LEU A 238 -8.19 -11.50 20.50
N ALA A 239 -8.10 -10.18 20.35
CA ALA A 239 -7.02 -9.38 20.91
C ALA A 239 -7.07 -9.39 22.46
N GLU A 240 -8.25 -9.26 23.07
CA GLU A 240 -8.43 -9.38 24.52
C GLU A 240 -7.99 -10.75 25.05
N LEU A 241 -8.36 -11.83 24.34
CA LEU A 241 -8.01 -13.21 24.73
C LEU A 241 -6.52 -13.54 24.59
N LYS A 242 -5.78 -12.84 23.72
CA LYS A 242 -4.35 -13.06 23.49
C LYS A 242 -3.44 -12.28 24.44
N GLY A 243 -3.99 -11.37 25.25
CA GLY A 243 -3.20 -10.43 26.05
C GLY A 243 -2.74 -9.22 25.21
N ASN A 244 -2.62 -8.07 25.88
CA ASN A 244 -2.45 -6.77 25.20
C ASN A 244 -1.00 -6.45 24.80
N ILE A 245 -0.03 -7.24 25.25
CA ILE A 245 1.34 -7.22 24.70
C ILE A 245 1.57 -8.50 23.93
N ARG A 246 1.71 -8.38 22.62
CA ARG A 246 2.23 -9.49 21.79
C ARG A 246 3.74 -9.48 21.79
N VAL A 247 4.34 -10.65 21.68
CA VAL A 247 5.79 -10.82 21.56
C VAL A 247 6.11 -11.66 20.33
N PHE A 248 6.85 -11.06 19.41
CA PHE A 248 7.45 -11.75 18.27
C PHE A 248 8.94 -11.94 18.53
N CYS A 249 9.44 -13.14 18.29
CA CYS A 249 10.87 -13.42 18.28
C CYS A 249 11.37 -13.47 16.84
N ARG A 250 12.45 -12.75 16.53
CA ARG A 250 13.08 -12.77 15.22
C ARG A 250 14.56 -13.13 15.35
N VAL A 251 14.93 -14.25 14.75
CA VAL A 251 16.32 -14.70 14.67
C VAL A 251 16.90 -14.19 13.36
N ARG A 252 18.03 -13.48 13.40
CA ARG A 252 18.71 -13.04 12.16
C ARG A 252 19.53 -14.18 11.51
N PRO A 253 19.84 -14.11 10.21
CA PRO A 253 20.87 -14.95 9.59
C PRO A 253 22.22 -14.85 10.30
N LEU A 254 23.04 -15.91 10.20
CA LEU A 254 24.47 -15.83 10.55
C LEU A 254 25.17 -14.89 9.56
N LEU A 255 25.98 -13.98 10.09
CA LEU A 255 26.81 -13.08 9.30
C LEU A 255 28.20 -13.72 9.08
N LEU A 256 28.93 -13.25 8.07
CA LEU A 256 30.28 -13.75 7.76
C LEU A 256 31.23 -13.68 8.97
N ASP A 257 31.09 -12.64 9.79
CA ASP A 257 31.90 -12.42 10.99
C ASP A 257 31.48 -13.29 12.19
N ASP A 258 30.34 -13.99 12.11
CA ASP A 258 29.85 -14.88 13.19
C ASP A 258 30.41 -16.30 13.10
N ALA A 259 31.06 -16.65 11.98
CA ALA A 259 31.52 -18.01 11.72
C ALA A 259 32.82 -18.33 12.48
N ALA A 260 32.69 -19.10 13.55
CA ALA A 260 33.77 -19.98 13.99
C ALA A 260 33.53 -21.34 13.33
N ASP A 261 34.47 -21.79 12.49
CA ASP A 261 34.34 -22.90 11.52
C ASP A 261 33.96 -24.30 12.08
N ASN A 262 33.57 -24.46 13.34
CA ASN A 262 33.29 -25.78 13.92
C ASN A 262 32.33 -25.84 15.13
N GLU A 263 31.51 -24.81 15.42
CA GLU A 263 30.56 -24.88 16.54
C GLU A 263 29.15 -25.38 16.14
N PRO A 264 28.51 -26.25 16.94
CA PRO A 264 27.15 -26.73 16.68
C PRO A 264 26.14 -25.58 16.67
N LYS A 265 25.07 -25.70 15.85
CA LYS A 265 23.97 -24.73 15.80
C LYS A 265 23.38 -24.53 17.19
N ALA A 266 23.58 -23.32 17.74
CA ALA A 266 23.19 -23.01 19.11
C ALA A 266 21.71 -22.61 19.27
N VAL A 267 20.98 -22.44 18.15
CA VAL A 267 19.54 -22.16 18.10
C VAL A 267 18.83 -23.22 17.25
N SER A 268 17.73 -23.76 17.75
CA SER A 268 16.84 -24.68 17.04
C SER A 268 15.38 -24.29 17.18
N PHE A 269 14.55 -24.76 16.24
CA PHE A 269 13.12 -24.46 16.18
C PHE A 269 12.33 -25.77 16.30
N PRO A 270 11.39 -25.90 17.26
CA PRO A 270 10.58 -27.10 17.41
C PRO A 270 9.69 -27.35 16.18
N THR A 271 9.60 -28.61 15.75
CA THR A 271 8.74 -29.05 14.64
C THR A 271 7.43 -29.68 15.11
N THR A 272 7.23 -29.80 16.43
CA THR A 272 5.98 -30.30 17.02
C THR A 272 4.82 -29.37 16.68
N THR A 273 3.67 -29.93 16.29
CA THR A 273 2.48 -29.17 15.87
C THR A 273 2.05 -28.07 16.84
N GLU A 274 2.20 -28.28 18.15
CA GLU A 274 1.82 -27.30 19.19
C GLU A 274 2.70 -26.04 19.19
N ASN A 275 3.97 -26.14 18.80
CA ASN A 275 4.96 -25.06 18.88
C ASN A 275 5.46 -24.60 17.50
N LEU A 276 4.91 -25.14 16.41
CA LEU A 276 5.32 -24.81 15.06
C LEU A 276 5.10 -23.31 14.78
N GLY A 277 6.19 -22.60 14.44
CA GLY A 277 6.16 -21.15 14.21
C GLY A 277 6.02 -20.29 15.48
N ARG A 278 6.10 -20.89 16.67
CA ARG A 278 5.96 -20.20 17.98
C ARG A 278 7.05 -20.54 18.99
N GLY A 279 7.75 -21.67 18.81
CA GLY A 279 8.81 -22.14 19.69
C GLY A 279 10.21 -21.75 19.21
N ILE A 280 11.11 -21.50 20.16
CA ILE A 280 12.56 -21.35 19.94
C ILE A 280 13.32 -22.03 21.07
N GLU A 281 14.43 -22.67 20.75
CA GLU A 281 15.26 -23.40 21.69
C GLU A 281 16.72 -22.98 21.57
N LEU A 282 17.36 -22.66 22.69
CA LEU A 282 18.76 -22.30 22.77
C LEU A 282 19.55 -23.35 23.52
N LEU A 283 20.74 -23.68 23.02
CA LEU A 283 21.69 -24.56 23.68
C LEU A 283 22.80 -23.73 24.32
N GLN A 284 22.90 -23.77 25.65
CA GLN A 284 23.95 -23.11 26.43
C GLN A 284 24.67 -24.16 27.28
N HIS A 285 25.96 -24.41 27.02
CA HIS A 285 26.77 -25.39 27.76
C HIS A 285 26.12 -26.79 27.90
N GLY A 286 25.43 -27.25 26.85
CA GLY A 286 24.71 -28.53 26.85
C GLY A 286 23.31 -28.49 27.49
N GLN A 287 22.92 -27.38 28.13
CA GLN A 287 21.57 -27.17 28.64
C GLN A 287 20.67 -26.56 27.57
N LYS A 288 19.51 -27.17 27.36
CA LYS A 288 18.49 -26.71 26.43
C LYS A 288 17.50 -25.77 27.14
N HIS A 289 17.28 -24.60 26.57
CA HIS A 289 16.30 -23.61 27.05
C HIS A 289 15.24 -23.36 25.98
N SER A 290 13.99 -23.72 26.25
CA SER A 290 12.87 -23.57 25.32
C SER A 290 11.98 -22.39 25.71
N PHE A 291 11.53 -21.62 24.71
CA PHE A 291 10.63 -20.48 24.86
C PHE A 291 9.51 -20.56 23.82
N VAL A 292 8.34 -20.02 24.18
CA VAL A 292 7.16 -19.94 23.30
C VAL A 292 6.67 -18.49 23.27
N PHE A 293 6.40 -17.99 22.07
CA PHE A 293 5.95 -16.63 21.79
C PHE A 293 4.71 -16.62 20.90
N ASP A 294 4.18 -15.44 20.57
CA ASP A 294 3.07 -15.32 19.61
C ASP A 294 3.51 -15.72 18.20
N LYS A 295 4.74 -15.41 17.83
CA LYS A 295 5.37 -15.78 16.56
C LYS A 295 6.88 -15.86 16.70
N VAL A 296 7.50 -16.85 16.06
CA VAL A 296 8.95 -16.97 15.91
C VAL A 296 9.29 -16.95 14.42
N PHE A 297 10.06 -15.95 14.02
CA PHE A 297 10.64 -15.81 12.68
C PHE A 297 12.03 -16.43 12.67
N VAL A 298 12.21 -17.38 11.77
CA VAL A 298 13.46 -18.11 11.56
C VAL A 298 14.44 -17.25 10.74
N PRO A 299 15.74 -17.60 10.66
CA PRO A 299 16.73 -16.82 9.92
C PRO A 299 16.34 -16.50 8.46
N GLU A 300 15.62 -17.41 7.82
CA GLU A 300 15.17 -17.28 6.42
C GLU A 300 13.97 -16.35 6.25
N SER A 301 13.33 -15.92 7.35
CA SER A 301 12.13 -15.07 7.28
C SER A 301 12.43 -13.66 6.77
N SER A 302 11.73 -13.28 5.71
CA SER A 302 11.93 -11.99 5.02
C SER A 302 11.36 -10.80 5.80
N GLN A 303 11.71 -9.58 5.41
CA GLN A 303 11.11 -8.36 5.96
C GLN A 303 9.60 -8.29 5.70
N GLU A 304 9.17 -8.75 4.53
CA GLU A 304 7.76 -8.75 4.13
C GLU A 304 6.96 -9.74 4.99
N GLU A 305 7.46 -10.95 5.21
CA GLU A 305 6.80 -11.94 6.08
C GLU A 305 6.61 -11.41 7.52
N VAL A 306 7.60 -10.69 8.03
CA VAL A 306 7.49 -10.03 9.35
C VAL A 306 6.44 -8.92 9.31
N PHE A 307 6.41 -8.12 8.25
CA PHE A 307 5.47 -7.01 8.12
C PHE A 307 4.02 -7.48 7.98
N VAL A 308 3.76 -8.58 7.25
CA VAL A 308 2.40 -9.15 7.10
C VAL A 308 1.75 -9.39 8.47
N GLU A 309 2.49 -9.92 9.44
CA GLU A 309 2.01 -10.17 10.81
C GLU A 309 1.80 -8.89 11.64
N VAL A 310 2.43 -7.77 11.24
CA VAL A 310 2.36 -6.46 11.91
C VAL A 310 1.34 -5.52 11.26
N SER A 311 1.01 -5.73 9.98
CA SER A 311 0.14 -4.88 9.15
C SER A 311 -1.20 -4.54 9.80
N GLN A 312 -1.80 -5.49 10.53
CA GLN A 312 -3.09 -5.30 11.20
C GLN A 312 -3.00 -4.32 12.40
N LEU A 313 -1.83 -4.25 13.07
CA LEU A 313 -1.58 -3.24 14.09
C LEU A 313 -1.42 -1.86 13.46
N VAL A 314 -0.77 -1.77 12.30
CA VAL A 314 -0.67 -0.52 11.54
C VAL A 314 -2.07 -0.02 11.14
N GLN A 315 -2.93 -0.93 10.65
CA GLN A 315 -4.33 -0.60 10.34
C GLN A 315 -5.10 -0.14 11.59
N SER A 316 -4.89 -0.77 12.74
CA SER A 316 -5.50 -0.32 13.99
C SER A 316 -5.14 1.14 14.33
N ALA A 317 -3.94 1.61 14.00
CA ALA A 317 -3.60 3.02 14.20
C ALA A 317 -4.46 3.94 13.32
N LEU A 318 -4.72 3.59 12.06
CA LEU A 318 -5.65 4.32 11.19
C LEU A 318 -7.09 4.32 11.70
N ASP A 319 -7.50 3.24 12.35
CA ASP A 319 -8.85 3.09 12.89
C ASP A 319 -9.06 3.89 14.18
N GLY A 320 -8.01 4.50 14.75
CA GLY A 320 -8.06 5.34 15.94
C GLY A 320 -7.59 4.66 17.23
N TYR A 321 -6.77 3.61 17.13
CA TYR A 321 -6.13 3.02 18.30
C TYR A 321 -4.72 3.60 18.53
N LYS A 322 -4.28 3.56 19.78
CA LYS A 322 -2.86 3.73 20.12
C LYS A 322 -2.15 2.40 19.87
N VAL A 323 -1.04 2.46 19.14
CA VAL A 323 -0.25 1.31 18.75
C VAL A 323 1.21 1.59 19.09
N CYS A 324 1.87 0.62 19.70
CA CYS A 324 3.28 0.71 20.06
C CYS A 324 4.00 -0.55 19.62
N ILE A 325 4.97 -0.42 18.72
CA ILE A 325 5.82 -1.52 18.26
C ILE A 325 7.26 -1.15 18.59
N PHE A 326 7.96 -2.01 19.33
CA PHE A 326 9.35 -1.76 19.69
C PHE A 326 10.23 -2.99 19.46
N ALA A 327 11.43 -2.75 18.92
CA ALA A 327 12.47 -3.76 18.76
C ALA A 327 13.40 -3.79 19.97
N TYR A 328 13.70 -4.99 20.47
CA TYR A 328 14.54 -5.21 21.66
C TYR A 328 15.57 -6.32 21.43
N GLY A 329 16.77 -6.17 21.99
CA GLY A 329 17.84 -7.17 21.92
C GLY A 329 19.21 -6.53 21.95
N GLN A 330 20.26 -7.35 21.98
CA GLN A 330 21.64 -6.85 21.99
C GLN A 330 22.01 -6.08 20.72
N THR A 331 23.07 -5.30 20.77
CA THR A 331 23.71 -4.74 19.57
C THR A 331 24.08 -5.83 18.58
N GLY A 332 23.82 -5.56 17.29
CA GLY A 332 24.05 -6.52 16.22
C GLY A 332 23.00 -7.63 16.08
N SER A 333 21.94 -7.69 16.90
CA SER A 333 20.91 -8.74 16.77
C SER A 333 19.88 -8.51 15.65
N GLY A 334 19.90 -7.34 15.00
CA GLY A 334 18.99 -7.02 13.89
C GLY A 334 17.81 -6.10 14.23
N LYS A 335 17.86 -5.35 15.34
CA LYS A 335 16.82 -4.36 15.72
C LYS A 335 16.58 -3.29 14.65
N THR A 336 17.63 -2.54 14.30
CA THR A 336 17.56 -1.49 13.27
C THR A 336 17.21 -2.05 11.90
N HIS A 337 17.71 -3.25 11.56
CA HIS A 337 17.28 -3.94 10.34
C HIS A 337 15.78 -4.24 10.36
N THR A 338 15.22 -4.68 11.49
CA THR A 338 13.78 -4.91 11.62
C THR A 338 12.97 -3.63 11.50
N MET A 339 13.39 -2.56 12.17
CA MET A 339 12.63 -1.31 12.21
C MET A 339 12.77 -0.48 10.94
N MET A 340 13.99 -0.33 10.42
CA MET A 340 14.29 0.55 9.29
C MET A 340 14.58 -0.23 8.00
N GLY A 341 15.27 -1.36 8.11
CA GLY A 341 15.79 -2.10 6.97
C GLY A 341 17.15 -1.62 6.50
N THR A 342 17.55 -2.07 5.32
CA THR A 342 18.80 -1.67 4.66
C THR A 342 18.50 -0.66 3.56
N SER A 343 19.23 0.45 3.51
CA SER A 343 19.06 1.46 2.47
C SER A 343 19.48 0.92 1.10
N GLY A 344 18.71 1.24 0.05
CA GLY A 344 19.06 0.93 -1.34
C GLY A 344 18.48 -0.38 -1.90
N ASN A 345 17.78 -1.18 -1.10
CA ASN A 345 17.02 -2.34 -1.57
C ASN A 345 15.56 -2.26 -1.09
N ASP A 346 14.61 -2.34 -2.02
CA ASP A 346 13.17 -2.22 -1.72
C ASP A 346 12.66 -3.42 -0.90
N ASP A 347 13.21 -4.60 -1.18
CA ASP A 347 12.85 -5.84 -0.47
C ASP A 347 13.30 -5.81 1.00
N ASP A 348 14.33 -5.02 1.32
CA ASP A 348 14.91 -4.94 2.66
C ASP A 348 14.26 -3.87 3.55
N LYS A 349 13.25 -3.14 3.08
CA LYS A 349 12.51 -2.16 3.89
C LYS A 349 12.00 -2.78 5.19
N GLY A 350 12.27 -2.13 6.32
CA GLY A 350 11.80 -2.55 7.64
C GLY A 350 10.35 -2.15 7.94
N LEU A 351 9.96 -2.31 9.20
CA LEU A 351 8.61 -2.02 9.67
C LEU A 351 8.19 -0.55 9.49
N ILE A 352 9.08 0.41 9.73
CA ILE A 352 8.78 1.85 9.59
C ILE A 352 8.41 2.22 8.15
N PRO A 353 9.27 2.03 7.13
CA PRO A 353 8.93 2.38 5.77
C PRO A 353 7.68 1.64 5.25
N ARG A 354 7.54 0.33 5.54
CA ARG A 354 6.36 -0.46 5.12
C ARG A 354 5.07 0.01 5.80
N SER A 355 5.12 0.35 7.09
CA SER A 355 3.95 0.89 7.80
C SER A 355 3.46 2.18 7.18
N LEU A 356 4.39 3.04 6.73
CA LEU A 356 4.05 4.31 6.10
C LEU A 356 3.42 4.10 4.73
N GLU A 357 3.98 3.20 3.92
CA GLU A 357 3.40 2.82 2.62
C GLU A 357 1.96 2.33 2.80
N GLN A 358 1.73 1.36 3.69
CA GLN A 358 0.39 0.86 4.02
C GLN A 358 -0.54 1.99 4.49
N ILE A 359 -0.08 2.89 5.38
CA ILE A 359 -0.93 3.97 5.91
C ILE A 359 -1.40 4.91 4.79
N PHE A 360 -0.50 5.31 3.89
CA PHE A 360 -0.86 6.21 2.79
C PHE A 360 -1.72 5.52 1.72
N GLU A 361 -1.51 4.22 1.47
CA GLU A 361 -2.36 3.42 0.57
C GLU A 361 -3.78 3.22 1.14
N SER A 362 -3.88 2.84 2.41
CA SER A 362 -5.17 2.74 3.12
C SER A 362 -5.89 4.08 3.15
N ARG A 363 -5.17 5.19 3.36
CA ARG A 363 -5.75 6.55 3.30
C ARG A 363 -6.42 6.82 1.95
N GLN A 364 -5.76 6.48 0.85
CA GLN A 364 -6.29 6.71 -0.49
C GLN A 364 -7.55 5.87 -0.74
N THR A 365 -7.57 4.62 -0.27
CA THR A 365 -8.73 3.74 -0.38
C THR A 365 -9.92 4.27 0.44
N LEU A 366 -9.67 4.71 1.68
CA LEU A 366 -10.71 5.22 2.59
C LEU A 366 -11.25 6.61 2.18
N GLN A 367 -10.49 7.37 1.38
CA GLN A 367 -10.95 8.65 0.83
C GLN A 367 -12.22 8.49 -0.02
N ASN A 368 -12.33 7.39 -0.78
CA ASN A 368 -13.52 7.06 -1.57
C ASN A 368 -14.74 6.75 -0.69
N GLN A 369 -14.55 6.52 0.61
CA GLN A 369 -15.59 6.24 1.60
C GLN A 369 -15.89 7.47 2.50
N GLY A 370 -15.44 8.66 2.10
CA GLY A 370 -15.71 9.93 2.79
C GLY A 370 -14.76 10.25 3.94
N TRP A 371 -13.69 9.47 4.14
CA TRP A 371 -12.67 9.76 5.17
C TRP A 371 -11.62 10.75 4.66
N LYS A 372 -11.29 11.74 5.48
CA LYS A 372 -10.16 12.65 5.31
C LYS A 372 -9.22 12.50 6.49
N TYR A 373 -7.92 12.34 6.20
CA TYR A 373 -6.92 12.13 7.23
C TYR A 373 -5.84 13.22 7.22
N GLU A 374 -5.54 13.74 8.40
CA GLU A 374 -4.40 14.58 8.72
C GLU A 374 -3.36 13.77 9.51
N MET A 375 -2.10 13.90 9.14
CA MET A 375 -1.03 13.06 9.67
C MET A 375 0.17 13.92 10.06
N GLN A 376 0.70 13.66 11.24
CA GLN A 376 1.82 14.38 11.84
C GLN A 376 2.89 13.42 12.32
N VAL A 377 4.16 13.74 12.06
CA VAL A 377 5.31 12.92 12.44
C VAL A 377 6.24 13.70 13.35
N SER A 378 6.76 13.00 14.36
CA SER A 378 7.87 13.46 15.19
C SER A 378 8.90 12.35 15.36
N MET A 379 10.18 12.70 15.42
CA MET A 379 11.27 11.74 15.65
C MET A 379 12.21 12.28 16.72
N LEU A 380 12.49 11.47 17.73
CA LEU A 380 13.41 11.83 18.81
C LEU A 380 14.39 10.69 19.09
N GLU A 381 15.51 11.04 19.70
CA GLU A 381 16.39 10.09 20.36
C GLU A 381 16.43 10.33 21.87
N ILE A 382 16.48 9.25 22.64
CA ILE A 382 16.83 9.28 24.06
C ILE A 382 18.24 8.72 24.20
N TYR A 383 19.18 9.59 24.57
CA TYR A 383 20.57 9.24 24.81
C TYR A 383 20.99 9.80 26.16
N ASN A 384 21.55 8.96 27.03
CA ASN A 384 21.98 9.35 28.37
C ASN A 384 20.89 10.12 29.17
N GLU A 385 19.66 9.58 29.20
CA GLU A 385 18.47 10.19 29.84
C GLU A 385 18.13 11.61 29.35
N THR A 386 18.67 12.01 28.21
CA THR A 386 18.42 13.30 27.55
C THR A 386 17.67 13.06 26.24
N ILE A 387 16.63 13.85 26.01
CA ILE A 387 15.86 13.81 24.76
C ILE A 387 16.50 14.78 23.78
N ARG A 388 16.69 14.34 22.54
CA ARG A 388 17.10 15.19 21.42
C ARG A 388 16.13 15.02 20.27
N ASP A 389 15.73 16.16 19.71
CA ASP A 389 14.88 16.22 18.52
C ASP A 389 15.71 15.97 17.25
N LEU A 390 15.30 14.97 16.46
CA LEU A 390 15.99 14.58 15.23
C LEU A 390 15.50 15.34 13.99
N LEU A 391 14.43 16.13 14.12
CA LEU A 391 13.81 16.90 13.05
C LEU A 391 14.04 18.40 13.17
N THR A 392 14.68 18.89 14.24
CA THR A 392 15.04 20.30 14.35
C THR A 392 15.99 20.71 13.22
N ILE A 393 15.65 21.80 12.52
CA ILE A 393 16.50 22.41 11.50
C ILE A 393 17.45 23.39 12.20
N ASN A 394 18.68 22.97 12.45
CA ASN A 394 19.71 23.89 12.94
C ASN A 394 20.18 24.78 11.79
N ARG A 395 19.68 26.03 11.74
CA ARG A 395 20.27 27.06 10.87
C ARG A 395 21.60 27.51 11.48
N PRO A 396 22.70 27.55 10.71
CA PRO A 396 23.96 28.09 11.23
C PRO A 396 23.73 29.55 11.68
N GLY A 397 23.91 29.84 12.96
CA GLY A 397 23.75 31.19 13.54
C GLY A 397 22.46 31.45 14.33
N SER A 398 21.50 30.51 14.41
CA SER A 398 20.34 30.70 15.30
C SER A 398 20.66 30.30 16.74
N THR A 399 20.44 31.23 17.68
CA THR A 399 20.53 31.01 19.14
C THR A 399 19.37 30.17 19.69
N GLU A 400 18.33 29.91 18.89
CA GLU A 400 17.09 29.21 19.28
C GLU A 400 17.30 27.75 19.69
N ALA A 401 18.37 27.08 19.23
CA ALA A 401 18.64 25.69 19.62
C ALA A 401 19.06 25.55 21.10
N ARG A 402 19.49 26.64 21.77
CA ARG A 402 19.99 26.60 23.16
C ARG A 402 18.90 26.78 24.23
N THR A 403 17.66 27.09 23.86
CA THR A 403 16.56 27.37 24.81
C THR A 403 15.46 26.31 24.84
N LYS A 404 15.45 25.32 23.93
CA LYS A 404 14.42 24.27 23.90
C LYS A 404 14.57 23.30 25.07
N GLN A 405 13.46 22.99 25.74
CA GLN A 405 13.43 22.02 26.84
C GLN A 405 12.43 20.90 26.53
N TYR A 406 12.95 19.71 26.29
CA TYR A 406 12.14 18.53 25.97
C TYR A 406 11.63 17.84 27.25
N VAL A 407 10.38 18.13 27.62
CA VAL A 407 9.71 17.58 28.80
C VAL A 407 8.54 16.71 28.37
N ILE A 408 8.55 15.45 28.82
CA ILE A 408 7.45 14.49 28.62
C ILE A 408 6.27 14.88 29.48
N LYS A 409 5.08 14.95 28.89
CA LYS A 409 3.79 15.23 29.53
C LYS A 409 2.76 14.22 29.04
N HIS A 410 1.84 13.81 29.91
CA HIS A 410 0.69 12.99 29.55
C HIS A 410 -0.58 13.81 29.69
N ASP A 411 -1.47 13.74 28.70
CA ASP A 411 -2.79 14.38 28.79
C ASP A 411 -3.82 13.47 29.48
N ALA A 412 -5.02 14.01 29.72
CA ALA A 412 -6.13 13.28 30.37
C ALA A 412 -6.64 12.09 29.53
N ASN A 413 -6.39 12.10 28.22
CA ASN A 413 -6.76 11.02 27.30
C ASN A 413 -5.66 9.94 27.21
N GLY A 414 -4.61 10.06 28.03
CA GLY A 414 -3.47 9.16 28.04
C GLY A 414 -2.60 9.26 26.80
N ASN A 415 -2.56 10.40 26.11
CA ASN A 415 -1.58 10.64 25.04
C ASN A 415 -0.31 11.23 25.64
N THR A 416 0.85 10.83 25.11
CA THR A 416 2.15 11.43 25.46
C THR A 416 2.47 12.59 24.52
N HIS A 417 2.96 13.69 25.07
CA HIS A 417 3.52 14.83 24.34
C HIS A 417 4.89 15.21 24.91
N VAL A 418 5.81 15.67 24.06
CA VAL A 418 7.12 16.18 24.48
C VAL A 418 7.18 17.66 24.11
N SER A 419 7.38 18.55 25.09
CA SER A 419 7.47 20.00 24.81
C SER A 419 8.61 20.34 23.85
N ASP A 420 8.41 21.38 23.04
CA ASP A 420 9.36 21.91 22.05
C ASP A 420 9.84 20.92 20.97
N LEU A 421 9.29 19.70 20.93
CA LEU A 421 9.60 18.71 19.92
C LEU A 421 9.03 19.16 18.56
N THR A 422 9.86 19.10 17.51
CA THR A 422 9.41 19.39 16.16
C THR A 422 8.40 18.34 15.70
N VAL A 423 7.20 18.78 15.36
CA VAL A 423 6.13 17.99 14.75
C VAL A 423 5.93 18.50 13.32
N VAL A 424 5.93 17.59 12.36
CA VAL A 424 5.84 17.92 10.92
C VAL A 424 4.59 17.29 10.33
N ASP A 425 3.75 18.10 9.69
CA ASP A 425 2.63 17.60 8.89
C ASP A 425 3.16 16.88 7.65
N VAL A 426 2.61 15.70 7.35
CA VAL A 426 3.06 14.86 6.24
C VAL A 426 1.89 14.45 5.35
N ARG A 427 2.10 14.47 4.03
CA ARG A 427 1.06 14.20 3.03
C ARG A 427 1.34 13.01 2.12
N SER A 428 2.57 12.48 2.16
CA SER A 428 2.98 11.32 1.37
C SER A 428 4.06 10.49 2.05
N SER A 429 4.17 9.22 1.67
CA SER A 429 5.25 8.32 2.13
C SER A 429 6.64 8.88 1.80
N ARG A 430 6.78 9.56 0.65
CA ARG A 430 8.04 10.19 0.22
C ARG A 430 8.53 11.28 1.17
N GLU A 431 7.62 12.11 1.68
CA GLU A 431 7.97 13.14 2.68
C GLU A 431 8.48 12.51 3.97
N VAL A 432 7.84 11.44 4.43
CA VAL A 432 8.29 10.74 5.64
C VAL A 432 9.64 10.04 5.42
N SER A 433 9.85 9.41 4.27
CA SER A 433 11.16 8.84 3.89
C SER A 433 12.27 9.90 3.87
N PHE A 434 11.97 11.11 3.39
CA PHE A 434 12.92 12.24 3.47
C PHE A 434 13.23 12.62 4.92
N LEU A 435 12.21 12.69 5.80
CA LEU A 435 12.41 12.96 7.22
C LEU A 435 13.22 11.86 7.92
N LEU A 436 13.01 10.59 7.57
CA LEU A 436 13.78 9.45 8.09
C LEU A 436 15.26 9.55 7.71
N ASN A 437 15.55 9.88 6.46
CA ASN A 437 16.93 10.10 6.00
C ASN A 437 17.58 11.27 6.74
N ARG A 438 16.85 12.37 6.95
CA ARG A 438 17.33 13.52 7.72
C ARG A 438 17.59 13.15 9.19
N ALA A 439 16.70 12.38 9.81
CA ALA A 439 16.89 11.90 11.17
C ALA A 439 18.13 10.99 11.27
N ALA A 440 18.34 10.10 10.30
CA ALA A 440 19.53 9.25 10.23
C ALA A 440 20.82 10.09 10.11
N GLN A 441 20.82 11.15 9.30
CA GLN A 441 21.95 12.09 9.21
C GLN A 441 22.18 12.86 10.52
N SER A 442 21.10 13.30 11.19
CA SER A 442 21.22 13.99 12.50
C SER A 442 21.84 13.08 13.57
N ARG A 443 21.52 11.78 13.52
CA ARG A 443 22.16 10.74 14.36
C ARG A 443 23.63 10.55 13.99
N SER A 444 23.99 10.57 12.71
CA SER A 444 25.38 10.38 12.27
C SER A 444 26.29 11.58 12.50
N VAL A 445 25.79 12.83 12.49
CA VAL A 445 26.61 14.02 12.78
C VAL A 445 27.06 14.09 14.26
N GLY A 446 26.36 13.39 15.17
CA GLY A 446 26.84 13.18 16.56
C GLY A 446 28.03 12.20 16.66
N MET A 447 28.34 11.49 15.58
CA MET A 447 29.30 10.41 15.51
C MET A 447 30.72 10.96 15.28
N THR A 448 31.37 11.45 16.33
CA THR A 448 32.85 11.50 16.33
C THR A 448 33.38 10.06 16.24
N GLN A 449 34.48 9.84 15.51
CA GLN A 449 35.07 8.55 15.06
C GLN A 449 35.25 7.39 16.09
N MET A 450 34.80 7.52 17.34
CA MET A 450 34.94 6.53 18.41
C MET A 450 33.62 5.95 18.98
N ASN A 451 32.43 6.35 18.51
CA ASN A 451 31.16 5.88 19.09
C ASN A 451 30.18 5.38 18.01
N GLU A 452 29.90 4.08 18.00
CA GLU A 452 28.74 3.51 17.29
C GLU A 452 27.45 3.96 18.01
N GLN A 453 26.96 5.17 17.72
CA GLN A 453 25.94 5.86 18.52
C GLN A 453 24.52 5.28 18.38
N SER A 454 24.24 4.56 17.29
CA SER A 454 22.93 3.95 17.05
C SER A 454 22.59 2.82 18.01
N SER A 455 23.59 2.07 18.48
CA SER A 455 23.42 0.98 19.45
C SER A 455 23.19 1.48 20.88
N ARG A 456 23.43 2.76 21.13
CA ARG A 456 23.49 3.37 22.46
C ARG A 456 22.41 4.40 22.75
N SER A 457 21.51 4.63 21.78
CA SER A 457 20.41 5.57 21.89
C SER A 457 19.11 4.88 21.53
N HIS A 458 18.02 5.25 22.20
CA HIS A 458 16.68 4.80 21.80
C HIS A 458 16.15 5.74 20.74
N PHE A 459 15.78 5.21 19.59
CA PHE A 459 15.13 5.98 18.54
C PHE A 459 13.61 5.78 18.61
N VAL A 460 12.87 6.88 18.62
CA VAL A 460 11.41 6.87 18.69
C VAL A 460 10.86 7.63 17.50
N PHE A 461 10.15 6.91 16.63
CA PHE A 461 9.30 7.46 15.59
C PHE A 461 7.85 7.46 16.09
N THR A 462 7.18 8.61 16.02
CA THR A 462 5.75 8.72 16.36
C THR A 462 5.01 9.36 15.19
N MET A 463 3.93 8.71 14.77
CA MET A 463 2.97 9.24 13.82
C MET A 463 1.60 9.41 14.50
N ARG A 464 1.07 10.62 14.48
CA ARG A 464 -0.29 10.96 14.92
C ARG A 464 -1.19 11.01 13.70
N ILE A 465 -2.35 10.39 13.79
CA ILE A 465 -3.30 10.22 12.71
C ILE A 465 -4.64 10.77 13.19
N THR A 466 -5.18 11.77 12.52
CA THR A 466 -6.53 12.27 12.77
C THR A 466 -7.38 12.03 11.54
N GLY A 467 -8.42 11.21 11.67
CA GLY A 467 -9.35 10.90 10.59
C GLY A 467 -10.72 11.51 10.87
N VAL A 468 -11.35 12.07 9.84
CA VAL A 468 -12.72 12.60 9.89
C VAL A 468 -13.51 12.02 8.73
N ASN A 469 -14.66 11.40 9.01
CA ASN A 469 -15.61 11.01 7.98
C ASN A 469 -16.68 12.09 7.84
N GLU A 470 -16.76 12.74 6.68
CA GLU A 470 -17.69 13.84 6.46
C GLU A 470 -19.16 13.38 6.36
N SER A 471 -19.39 12.15 5.95
CA SER A 471 -20.75 11.60 5.80
C SER A 471 -21.37 11.14 7.11
N THR A 472 -20.54 10.69 8.06
CA THR A 472 -21.00 10.16 9.35
C THR A 472 -20.64 11.07 10.53
N GLU A 473 -19.93 12.17 10.29
CA GLU A 473 -19.38 13.09 11.30
C GLU A 473 -18.49 12.42 12.36
N GLN A 474 -18.03 11.20 12.09
CA GLN A 474 -17.15 10.46 12.97
C GLN A 474 -15.72 10.99 12.89
N GLN A 475 -15.07 11.10 14.05
CA GLN A 475 -13.66 11.41 14.16
C GLN A 475 -12.92 10.30 14.87
N VAL A 476 -11.71 9.99 14.39
CA VAL A 476 -10.81 9.01 14.97
C VAL A 476 -9.44 9.63 15.22
N HIS A 477 -8.82 9.30 16.35
CA HIS A 477 -7.47 9.75 16.70
C HIS A 477 -6.57 8.56 16.99
N GLY A 478 -5.68 8.28 16.04
CA GLY A 478 -4.69 7.20 16.11
C GLY A 478 -3.30 7.70 16.47
N VAL A 479 -2.52 6.83 17.12
CA VAL A 479 -1.10 7.07 17.36
C VAL A 479 -0.32 5.80 17.07
N LEU A 480 0.67 5.88 16.17
CA LEU A 480 1.60 4.79 15.89
C LEU A 480 3.00 5.16 16.40
N ASN A 481 3.48 4.41 17.38
CA ASN A 481 4.84 4.51 17.90
C ASN A 481 5.68 3.33 17.40
N LEU A 482 6.78 3.63 16.70
CA LEU A 482 7.72 2.66 16.17
C LEU A 482 9.10 2.95 16.78
N ILE A 483 9.59 2.05 17.62
CA ILE A 483 10.73 2.30 18.49
C ILE A 483 11.86 1.30 18.23
N ASP A 484 13.07 1.81 18.02
CA ASP A 484 14.32 1.02 17.97
C ASP A 484 15.10 1.29 19.26
N LEU A 485 15.07 0.32 20.19
CA LEU A 485 15.72 0.48 21.49
C LEU A 485 17.24 0.31 21.37
N ALA A 486 17.97 0.88 22.33
CA ALA A 486 19.39 0.64 22.50
C ALA A 486 19.69 -0.86 22.79
N GLY A 487 20.96 -1.26 22.63
CA GLY A 487 21.44 -2.60 22.93
C GLY A 487 21.19 -3.01 24.38
N SER A 488 20.73 -4.25 24.59
CA SER A 488 20.44 -4.82 25.91
C SER A 488 21.63 -5.48 26.61
N GLU A 489 22.81 -5.46 25.99
CA GLU A 489 24.00 -6.13 26.51
C GLU A 489 24.52 -5.52 27.83
N ARG A 490 25.06 -6.40 28.70
CA ARG A 490 25.54 -6.00 30.03
C ARG A 490 26.94 -5.40 30.03
N LEU A 491 27.12 -4.40 30.91
CA LEU A 491 28.36 -3.66 31.21
C LEU A 491 29.61 -4.54 31.45
N SER A 492 29.46 -5.73 32.02
CA SER A 492 30.59 -6.56 32.46
C SER A 492 31.52 -7.01 31.33
N LYS A 493 31.12 -6.89 30.07
CA LYS A 493 31.92 -7.23 28.88
C LYS A 493 32.54 -6.03 28.16
N SER A 494 32.16 -4.79 28.49
CA SER A 494 32.56 -3.62 27.67
C SER A 494 33.95 -3.06 27.98
N GLY A 495 34.53 -3.37 29.15
CA GLY A 495 35.83 -2.83 29.59
C GLY A 495 35.89 -1.29 29.69
N SER A 496 34.73 -0.61 29.70
CA SER A 496 34.65 0.85 29.56
C SER A 496 35.03 1.59 30.86
N THR A 497 35.89 2.60 30.76
CA THR A 497 36.28 3.52 31.86
C THR A 497 35.84 4.96 31.60
N GLY A 498 35.78 5.80 32.65
CA GLY A 498 35.48 7.23 32.53
C GLY A 498 34.06 7.55 32.05
N ASP A 499 33.90 8.51 31.14
CA ASP A 499 32.58 8.95 30.65
C ASP A 499 31.84 7.86 29.86
N ARG A 500 32.57 6.91 29.24
CA ARG A 500 31.97 5.72 28.61
C ARG A 500 31.30 4.79 29.62
N LEU A 501 31.80 4.73 30.85
CA LEU A 501 31.14 3.98 31.92
C LEU A 501 29.81 4.63 32.32
N LYS A 502 29.79 5.96 32.48
CA LYS A 502 28.56 6.73 32.79
C LYS A 502 27.51 6.58 31.68
N GLU A 503 27.94 6.68 30.43
CA GLU A 503 27.11 6.45 29.24
C GLU A 503 26.50 5.04 29.26
N THR A 504 27.33 4.02 29.43
CA THR A 504 26.87 2.62 29.43
C THR A 504 25.97 2.32 30.64
N GLN A 505 26.18 2.99 31.79
CA GLN A 505 25.28 2.94 32.95
C GLN A 505 23.92 3.57 32.63
N ALA A 506 23.88 4.70 31.92
CA ALA A 506 22.62 5.35 31.58
C ALA A 506 21.79 4.54 30.57
N ILE A 507 22.43 3.91 29.59
CA ILE A 507 21.76 3.01 28.63
C ILE A 507 21.14 1.84 29.38
N ASN A 508 21.93 1.16 30.22
CA ASN A 508 21.43 0.05 31.03
C ASN A 508 20.35 0.50 32.01
N LYS A 509 20.45 1.69 32.62
CA LYS A 509 19.42 2.24 33.50
C LYS A 509 18.06 2.30 32.80
N SER A 510 18.01 2.78 31.56
CA SER A 510 16.75 2.93 30.82
C SER A 510 16.07 1.57 30.55
N LEU A 511 16.83 0.53 30.17
CA LEU A 511 16.34 -0.82 29.90
C LEU A 511 16.07 -1.63 31.18
N SER A 512 16.86 -1.44 32.24
CA SER A 512 16.56 -1.99 33.57
C SER A 512 15.28 -1.39 34.12
N SER A 513 15.08 -0.08 34.00
CA SER A 513 13.82 0.57 34.40
C SER A 513 12.63 0.03 33.60
N LEU A 514 12.81 -0.20 32.28
CA LEU A 514 11.79 -0.85 31.45
C LEU A 514 11.48 -2.25 31.97
N SER A 515 12.50 -3.00 32.36
CA SER A 515 12.31 -4.31 32.97
C SER A 515 11.53 -4.23 34.28
N ASP A 516 11.88 -3.30 35.17
CA ASP A 516 11.19 -3.08 36.45
C ASP A 516 9.72 -2.70 36.26
N VAL A 517 9.43 -1.86 35.27
CA VAL A 517 8.05 -1.51 34.88
C VAL A 517 7.27 -2.75 34.43
N ILE A 518 7.84 -3.56 33.54
CA ILE A 518 7.21 -4.82 33.09
C ILE A 518 7.02 -5.78 34.26
N PHE A 519 7.97 -5.87 35.20
CA PHE A 519 7.82 -6.72 36.39
C PHE A 519 6.68 -6.27 37.29
N ALA A 520 6.59 -4.97 37.57
CA ALA A 520 5.53 -4.40 38.38
C ALA A 520 4.17 -4.62 37.71
N LEU A 521 4.07 -4.45 36.39
CA LEU A 521 2.86 -4.72 35.62
C LEU A 521 2.45 -6.20 35.64
N ALA A 522 3.40 -7.12 35.40
CA ALA A 522 3.12 -8.57 35.41
C ALA A 522 2.59 -9.04 36.77
N LYS A 523 3.12 -8.45 37.85
CA LYS A 523 2.72 -8.74 39.24
C LYS A 523 1.48 -7.97 39.69
N LYS A 524 0.95 -7.07 38.85
CA LYS A 524 -0.18 -6.19 39.18
C LYS A 524 0.10 -5.36 40.45
N GLU A 525 1.33 -4.87 40.59
CA GLU A 525 1.73 -3.99 41.70
C GLU A 525 1.00 -2.63 41.59
N GLU A 526 0.60 -2.06 42.74
CA GLU A 526 -0.15 -0.79 42.79
C GLU A 526 0.68 0.39 42.24
N HIS A 527 1.97 0.41 42.53
CA HIS A 527 2.89 1.43 42.04
C HIS A 527 3.81 0.88 40.96
N VAL A 528 3.62 1.33 39.72
CA VAL A 528 4.49 1.01 38.58
C VAL A 528 5.50 2.15 38.36
N PRO A 529 6.83 1.88 38.38
CA PRO A 529 7.85 2.92 38.42
C PRO A 529 8.19 3.55 37.05
N PHE A 530 7.17 4.00 36.30
CA PHE A 530 7.34 4.61 34.98
C PHE A 530 8.25 5.85 34.97
N ARG A 531 8.41 6.54 36.10
CA ARG A 531 9.24 7.75 36.19
C ARG A 531 10.74 7.47 36.36
N ASN A 532 11.16 6.22 36.50
CA ASN A 532 12.55 5.86 36.76
C ASN A 532 13.48 6.13 35.56
N SER A 533 12.95 6.17 34.33
CA SER A 533 13.67 6.64 33.16
C SER A 533 12.80 7.45 32.21
N LYS A 534 13.42 8.28 31.37
CA LYS A 534 12.70 9.00 30.31
C LYS A 534 12.02 8.06 29.32
N LEU A 535 12.65 6.92 29.01
CA LEU A 535 12.09 5.92 28.12
C LEU A 535 10.79 5.33 28.70
N THR A 536 10.85 4.85 29.94
CA THR A 536 9.68 4.26 30.61
C THR A 536 8.55 5.27 30.80
N TYR A 537 8.89 6.52 31.07
CA TYR A 537 7.90 7.58 31.21
C TYR A 537 7.26 7.90 29.85
N LEU A 538 8.05 7.99 28.78
CA LEU A 538 7.54 8.19 27.43
C LEU A 538 6.57 7.07 27.01
N LEU A 539 6.94 5.82 27.31
CA LEU A 539 6.18 4.61 26.97
C LEU A 539 5.06 4.27 27.96
N GLN A 540 4.83 5.08 29.00
CA GLN A 540 3.84 4.80 30.02
C GLN A 540 2.45 4.48 29.43
N PRO A 541 1.91 5.26 28.48
CA PRO A 541 0.62 4.92 27.87
C PRO A 541 0.63 3.67 27.01
N CYS A 542 1.80 3.30 26.47
CA CYS A 542 1.97 2.10 25.66
C CYS A 542 1.96 0.82 26.52
N LEU A 543 2.52 0.90 27.73
CA LEU A 543 2.76 -0.26 28.60
C LEU A 543 1.75 -0.41 29.73
N GLY A 544 1.10 0.67 30.16
CA GLY A 544 0.11 0.64 31.25
C GLY A 544 -1.30 1.09 30.83
N GLY A 545 -1.49 1.44 29.55
CA GLY A 545 -2.71 2.10 29.06
C GLY A 545 -3.54 1.25 28.11
N ASP A 546 -4.35 1.95 27.32
CA ASP A 546 -5.32 1.44 26.35
C ASP A 546 -4.71 1.24 24.95
N SER A 547 -3.44 0.85 24.89
CA SER A 547 -2.64 0.70 23.67
C SER A 547 -2.52 -0.76 23.24
N LYS A 548 -2.49 -1.01 21.91
CA LYS A 548 -2.07 -2.30 21.34
C LYS A 548 -0.55 -2.31 21.25
N THR A 549 0.13 -3.21 21.97
CA THR A 549 1.59 -3.20 22.07
C THR A 549 2.20 -4.48 21.53
N LEU A 550 3.26 -4.34 20.75
CA LEU A 550 4.05 -5.44 20.18
C LEU A 550 5.53 -5.23 20.50
N MET A 551 6.12 -6.23 21.14
CA MET A 551 7.57 -6.36 21.27
C MET A 551 8.10 -7.28 20.18
N VAL A 552 9.10 -6.83 19.42
CA VAL A 552 9.90 -7.70 18.55
C VAL A 552 11.25 -7.94 19.23
N VAL A 553 11.45 -9.13 19.80
CA VAL A 553 12.74 -9.54 20.36
C VAL A 553 13.65 -10.06 19.23
N ASN A 554 14.75 -9.37 18.99
CA ASN A 554 15.76 -9.69 18.00
C ASN A 554 16.91 -10.48 18.62
N VAL A 555 17.22 -11.64 18.03
CA VAL A 555 18.16 -12.62 18.58
C VAL A 555 19.24 -12.95 17.55
N SER A 556 20.50 -13.01 18.01
CA SER A 556 21.62 -13.52 17.20
C SER A 556 21.79 -15.03 17.43
N PRO A 557 21.92 -15.83 16.35
CA PRO A 557 22.24 -17.25 16.47
C PRO A 557 23.74 -17.52 16.69
N ALA A 558 24.59 -16.49 16.68
CA ALA A 558 26.03 -16.65 16.82
C ALA A 558 26.41 -17.22 18.19
N PRO A 559 27.34 -18.18 18.29
CA PRO A 559 27.76 -18.76 19.57
C PRO A 559 28.25 -17.73 20.60
N SER A 560 28.98 -16.72 20.12
CA SER A 560 29.48 -15.58 20.93
C SER A 560 28.35 -14.77 21.59
N SER A 561 27.16 -14.80 21.01
CA SER A 561 25.98 -14.02 21.41
C SER A 561 24.99 -14.81 22.29
N ILE A 562 25.17 -16.13 22.46
CA ILE A 562 24.15 -16.99 23.11
C ILE A 562 23.75 -16.53 24.52
N ASN A 563 24.70 -16.04 25.31
CA ASN A 563 24.42 -15.54 26.65
C ASN A 563 23.45 -14.33 26.64
N GLU A 564 23.65 -13.41 25.70
CA GLU A 564 22.84 -12.20 25.56
C GLU A 564 21.50 -12.49 24.86
N SER A 565 21.52 -13.40 23.87
CA SER A 565 20.31 -13.98 23.26
C SER A 565 19.41 -14.63 24.31
N LEU A 566 19.97 -15.42 25.23
CA LEU A 566 19.22 -16.03 26.33
C LEU A 566 18.66 -14.99 27.31
N CYS A 567 19.41 -13.94 27.62
CA CYS A 567 18.91 -12.84 28.45
C CYS A 567 17.73 -12.13 27.77
N SER A 568 17.82 -11.88 26.46
CA SER A 568 16.77 -11.25 25.67
C SER A 568 15.49 -12.08 25.63
N LEU A 569 15.62 -13.40 25.42
CA LEU A 569 14.49 -14.33 25.40
C LEU A 569 13.81 -14.47 26.76
N ARG A 570 14.58 -14.52 27.85
CA ARG A 570 14.02 -14.53 29.22
C ARG A 570 13.24 -13.25 29.52
N PHE A 571 13.73 -12.10 29.07
CA PHE A 571 13.01 -10.84 29.19
C PHE A 571 11.73 -10.85 28.36
N ALA A 572 11.81 -11.24 27.10
CA ALA A 572 10.66 -11.34 26.20
C ALA A 572 9.59 -12.30 26.73
N ALA A 573 9.97 -13.44 27.32
CA ALA A 573 9.03 -14.40 27.91
C ALA A 573 8.26 -13.81 29.10
N ARG A 574 8.89 -12.90 29.85
CA ARG A 574 8.25 -12.16 30.95
C ARG A 574 7.27 -11.12 30.42
N VAL A 575 7.66 -10.38 29.37
CA VAL A 575 6.78 -9.44 28.67
C VAL A 575 5.55 -10.17 28.11
N ASN A 576 5.75 -11.35 27.52
CA ASN A 576 4.68 -12.17 26.95
C ASN A 576 3.65 -12.67 27.98
N ALA A 577 4.05 -12.73 29.26
CA ALA A 577 3.17 -13.12 30.36
C ALA A 577 2.44 -11.93 31.01
N CYS A 578 2.66 -10.69 30.53
CA CYS A 578 2.05 -9.49 31.10
C CYS A 578 0.65 -9.23 30.51
N GLU A 579 -0.32 -9.00 31.38
CA GLU A 579 -1.66 -8.52 31.00
C GLU A 579 -1.76 -7.01 31.29
N ILE A 580 -1.95 -6.18 30.25
CA ILE A 580 -2.29 -4.74 30.40
C ILE A 580 -3.81 -4.56 30.28
N GLY A 581 -4.35 -3.39 30.63
CA GLY A 581 -5.75 -3.01 30.39
C GLY A 581 -6.19 -3.02 28.92
N THR A 582 -7.50 -3.10 28.69
CA THR A 582 -8.13 -3.25 27.35
C THR A 582 -7.83 -2.05 26.43
N PRO A 583 -7.38 -2.28 25.18
CA PRO A 583 -7.19 -1.21 24.21
C PRO A 583 -8.50 -0.49 23.90
N ARG A 584 -8.45 0.85 23.79
CA ARG A 584 -9.62 1.66 23.51
C ARG A 584 -9.42 2.45 22.23
N ARG A 585 -10.46 2.42 21.40
CA ARG A 585 -10.55 3.25 20.21
C ARG A 585 -10.87 4.68 20.63
N GLN A 586 -10.07 5.65 20.20
CA GLN A 586 -10.36 7.06 20.41
C GLN A 586 -11.25 7.56 19.29
N THR A 587 -12.55 7.57 19.56
CA THR A 587 -13.56 8.16 18.67
C THR A 587 -14.23 9.34 19.34
N SER A 588 -14.60 10.33 18.53
CA SER A 588 -15.51 11.39 18.94
C SER A 588 -16.51 11.66 17.82
N VAL A 589 -17.69 12.14 18.19
CA VAL A 589 -18.65 12.71 17.24
C VAL A 589 -18.48 14.21 17.32
N LYS A 590 -18.36 14.87 16.16
CA LYS A 590 -18.22 16.33 16.10
C LYS A 590 -19.42 16.95 16.81
N GLN A 591 -19.26 17.48 18.02
CA GLN A 591 -20.31 18.30 18.63
C GLN A 591 -20.42 19.57 17.79
N LEU A 592 -21.59 19.76 17.16
CA LEU A 592 -21.94 21.01 16.51
C LEU A 592 -21.78 22.13 17.54
N ASP A 593 -20.72 22.91 17.39
CA ASP A 593 -20.51 24.12 18.16
C ASP A 593 -21.68 25.05 17.80
N ALA A 594 -22.60 25.28 18.73
CA ALA A 594 -23.80 26.10 18.53
C ALA A 594 -23.50 27.55 18.12
N ARG A 595 -22.22 27.94 18.08
CA ARG A 595 -21.73 29.22 17.58
C ARG A 595 -21.56 29.28 16.06
N PHE A 596 -21.53 28.14 15.36
CA PHE A 596 -21.47 28.12 13.88
C PHE A 596 -22.85 28.12 13.21
N ILE A 597 -23.92 27.77 13.93
CA ILE A 597 -25.29 27.77 13.39
C ILE A 597 -25.80 29.21 13.16
N MET A 598 -25.31 30.22 13.88
CA MET A 598 -25.71 31.62 13.64
C MET A 598 -24.94 32.32 12.51
N ALA A 599 -23.88 31.72 11.95
CA ALA A 599 -23.09 32.35 10.87
C ALA A 599 -23.50 31.91 9.46
N ASN A 600 -24.15 30.74 9.31
CA ASN A 600 -24.59 30.23 8.01
C ASN A 600 -26.07 30.46 7.70
N ASP A 601 -26.92 30.76 8.69
CA ASP A 601 -28.33 31.12 8.45
C ASP A 601 -28.54 32.54 7.91
N PHE A 602 -27.49 33.38 7.88
CA PHE A 602 -27.54 34.70 7.24
C PHE A 602 -27.19 34.69 5.74
N ALA A 603 -26.68 33.57 5.20
CA ALA A 603 -26.28 33.48 3.80
C ALA A 603 -27.32 32.81 2.88
N VAL A 604 -28.39 32.22 3.43
CA VAL A 604 -29.42 31.49 2.65
C VAL A 604 -30.77 32.24 2.58
N ILE A 605 -30.92 33.39 3.25
CA ILE A 605 -32.18 34.17 3.22
C ILE A 605 -32.20 35.29 2.14
N ASN A 606 -31.11 35.52 1.38
CA ASN A 606 -31.04 36.66 0.45
C ASN A 606 -30.96 36.35 -1.05
N ILE A 607 -31.28 35.12 -1.49
CA ILE A 607 -31.38 34.77 -2.93
C ILE A 607 -32.83 34.37 -3.31
N ASN A 608 -33.84 35.02 -2.71
CA ASN A 608 -35.24 34.81 -3.10
C ASN A 608 -36.06 36.11 -3.20
N ARG A 609 -35.42 37.22 -3.62
CA ARG A 609 -36.11 38.51 -3.78
C ARG A 609 -35.98 39.20 -5.15
N TYR A 610 -35.58 38.46 -6.19
CA TYR A 610 -35.53 39.01 -7.56
C TYR A 610 -36.02 38.00 -8.62
N VAL A 611 -37.25 37.49 -8.49
CA VAL A 611 -38.03 36.96 -9.64
C VAL A 611 -39.54 37.11 -9.34
N VAL A 612 -40.02 38.35 -9.18
CA VAL A 612 -41.41 38.72 -9.53
C VAL A 612 -41.33 40.19 -9.97
N ASP A 613 -41.88 40.47 -11.14
CA ASP A 613 -41.87 41.73 -11.92
C ASP A 613 -40.79 41.79 -13.01
N PHE A 614 -41.03 41.04 -14.10
CA PHE A 614 -41.05 41.52 -15.49
C PHE A 614 -41.86 40.58 -16.37
#